data_AF-G8R0I2-F1
#
_entry.id   AF-G8R0I2-F1
#
_cell.length_a   1.000
_cell.length_b   1.000
_cell.length_c   1.000
_cell.angle_alpha   90.00
_cell.angle_beta   90.00
_cell.angle_gamma   90.00
#
_symmetry.space_group_name_H-M   'P 1'
#
loop_
_entity.id
_entity.type
_entity.pdbx_description
1 polymer ?
#
loop_
_entity_poly.entity_id
_entity_poly.type
_entity_poly.pdbx_seq_one_letter_code
_entity_poly.pdbx_strand_id
1 'polypeptide(L)'
;MVRFRFSKSNPNIHWHNDHEFRFENHMYDVVHQESTTDSLFLMCITDDQETSLFAQLSKLTNSHWNQSPAKKQSQQAVSALSTFYLSTNAEFTLSHVSQAHLQGSSFYFFIEKCWASSPDSPPPQGLA
;
A
#
# COMPACT_ATOMS: atom_id res chain seq x y z
N MET A 1 -2.08 -34.30 -18.61
CA MET A 1 -1.42 -34.58 -17.30
C MET A 1 -0.03 -33.96 -17.35
N VAL A 2 0.31 -33.19 -16.32
CA VAL A 2 1.56 -32.41 -16.23
C VAL A 2 2.35 -32.90 -15.02
N ARG A 3 3.68 -32.83 -15.09
CA ARG A 3 4.55 -33.18 -13.96
C ARG A 3 5.39 -31.97 -13.58
N PHE A 4 5.36 -31.63 -12.30
CA PHE A 4 6.18 -30.58 -11.74
C PHE A 4 7.24 -31.15 -10.81
N ARG A 5 8.38 -30.45 -10.77
CA ARG A 5 9.41 -30.60 -9.75
C ARG A 5 9.70 -29.22 -9.18
N PHE A 6 9.42 -29.07 -7.90
CA PHE A 6 9.68 -27.82 -7.17
C PHE A 6 10.77 -28.04 -6.13
N SER A 7 11.67 -27.08 -5.98
CA SER A 7 12.49 -27.00 -4.77
C SER A 7 11.63 -26.51 -3.61
N LYS A 8 12.01 -26.83 -2.36
CA LYS A 8 11.30 -26.36 -1.16
C LYS A 8 11.16 -24.84 -1.04
N SER A 9 11.96 -24.08 -1.79
CA SER A 9 12.01 -22.61 -1.74
C SER A 9 11.22 -21.92 -2.85
N ASN A 10 10.38 -22.61 -3.60
CA ASN A 10 9.74 -22.01 -4.77
C ASN A 10 8.60 -21.03 -4.36
N PRO A 11 8.74 -19.71 -4.64
CA PRO A 11 7.83 -18.71 -4.07
C PRO A 11 6.49 -18.58 -4.82
N ASN A 12 6.36 -19.15 -6.01
CA ASN A 12 5.23 -18.84 -6.92
C ASN A 12 4.11 -19.89 -6.93
N ILE A 13 4.10 -20.81 -5.96
CA ILE A 13 3.02 -21.77 -5.80
C ILE A 13 2.05 -21.22 -4.76
N HIS A 14 0.82 -21.01 -5.18
CA HIS A 14 -0.26 -20.60 -4.29
C HIS A 14 -1.21 -21.77 -4.07
N TRP A 15 -1.13 -22.41 -2.91
CA TRP A 15 -2.03 -23.50 -2.54
C TRP A 15 -3.41 -22.95 -2.18
N HIS A 16 -4.45 -23.56 -2.75
CA HIS A 16 -5.85 -23.28 -2.43
C HIS A 16 -6.36 -24.29 -1.38
N ASN A 17 -5.95 -25.55 -1.52
CA ASN A 17 -6.16 -26.63 -0.57
C ASN A 17 -5.02 -27.67 -0.72
N ASP A 18 -5.11 -28.82 -0.05
CA ASP A 18 -4.05 -29.83 -0.04
C ASP A 18 -3.80 -30.51 -1.42
N HIS A 19 -4.73 -30.37 -2.36
CA HIS A 19 -4.69 -31.04 -3.66
C HIS A 19 -4.89 -30.10 -4.84
N GLU A 20 -4.96 -28.79 -4.61
CA GLU A 20 -5.24 -27.80 -5.63
C GLU A 20 -4.36 -26.57 -5.41
N PHE A 21 -3.68 -26.15 -6.46
CA PHE A 21 -2.83 -24.98 -6.41
C PHE A 21 -2.85 -24.20 -7.72
N ARG A 22 -2.43 -22.94 -7.60
CA ARG A 22 -2.20 -22.05 -8.73
C ARG A 22 -0.71 -21.82 -8.92
N PHE A 23 -0.24 -22.02 -10.15
CA PHE A 23 1.13 -21.74 -10.56
C PHE A 23 1.10 -21.04 -11.92
N GLU A 24 1.83 -19.93 -12.05
CA GLU A 24 1.86 -19.11 -13.27
C GLU A 24 0.47 -18.80 -13.83
N ASN A 25 -0.45 -18.42 -12.94
CA ASN A 25 -1.85 -18.10 -13.23
C ASN A 25 -2.73 -19.25 -13.75
N HIS A 26 -2.24 -20.50 -13.73
CA HIS A 26 -3.01 -21.69 -14.10
C HIS A 26 -3.32 -22.53 -12.86
N MET A 27 -4.51 -23.12 -12.85
CA MET A 27 -4.99 -24.00 -11.79
C MET A 27 -4.63 -25.46 -12.09
N TYR A 28 -4.24 -26.18 -11.05
CA TYR A 28 -3.80 -27.57 -11.14
C TYR A 28 -4.35 -28.40 -9.98
N ASP A 29 -4.96 -29.53 -10.33
CA ASP A 29 -5.34 -30.58 -9.38
C ASP A 29 -4.20 -31.60 -9.25
N VAL A 30 -3.78 -31.89 -8.04
CA VAL A 30 -2.76 -32.88 -7.69
C VAL A 30 -3.40 -34.26 -7.62
N VAL A 31 -2.93 -35.17 -8.49
CA VAL A 31 -3.33 -36.58 -8.48
C VAL A 31 -2.28 -37.49 -7.84
N HIS A 32 -1.04 -37.00 -7.75
CA HIS A 32 0.03 -37.69 -7.06
C HIS A 32 1.07 -36.70 -6.53
N GLN A 33 1.59 -36.98 -5.34
CA GLN A 33 2.59 -36.17 -4.68
C GLN A 33 3.66 -37.05 -4.03
N GLU A 34 4.92 -36.69 -4.27
CA GLU A 34 6.09 -37.31 -3.65
C GLU A 34 7.03 -36.21 -3.15
N SER A 35 7.38 -36.28 -1.87
CA SER A 35 8.29 -35.31 -1.23
C SER A 35 9.61 -35.98 -0.87
N THR A 36 10.71 -35.30 -1.18
CA THR A 36 12.07 -35.69 -0.84
C THR A 36 12.70 -34.62 0.06
N THR A 37 13.94 -34.83 0.50
CA THR A 37 14.67 -33.88 1.36
C THR A 37 14.69 -32.46 0.78
N ASP A 38 14.86 -32.33 -0.55
CA ASP A 38 15.07 -31.03 -1.20
C ASP A 38 14.03 -30.67 -2.26
N SER A 39 13.22 -31.64 -2.70
CA SER A 39 12.30 -31.47 -3.82
C SER A 39 10.90 -32.01 -3.52
N LEU A 40 9.90 -31.36 -4.10
CA LEU A 40 8.51 -31.79 -4.18
C LEU A 40 8.19 -32.16 -5.63
N PHE A 41 7.72 -33.38 -5.87
CA PHE A 41 7.30 -33.88 -7.16
C PHE A 41 5.78 -34.00 -7.17
N LEU A 42 5.14 -33.36 -8.15
CA LEU A 42 3.68 -33.38 -8.30
C LEU A 42 3.32 -33.91 -9.68
N MET A 43 2.29 -34.75 -9.75
CA MET A 43 1.59 -35.06 -11.00
C MET A 43 0.22 -34.43 -10.92
N CYS A 44 -0.13 -33.69 -11.97
CA CYS A 44 -1.28 -32.82 -11.95
C CYS A 44 -2.14 -32.94 -13.20
N ILE A 45 -3.42 -32.63 -13.03
CA ILE A 45 -4.36 -32.33 -14.12
C ILE A 45 -4.50 -30.81 -14.18
N THR A 46 -4.49 -30.25 -15.39
CA THR A 46 -4.75 -28.83 -15.63
C THR A 46 -6.25 -28.56 -15.51
N ASP A 47 -6.66 -27.60 -14.69
CA ASP A 47 -8.02 -27.10 -14.67
C ASP A 47 -8.12 -25.79 -15.46
N ASP A 48 -8.32 -25.92 -16.76
CA ASP A 48 -8.45 -24.76 -17.67
C ASP A 48 -9.77 -24.00 -17.44
N GLN A 49 -10.82 -24.68 -16.93
CA GLN A 49 -12.11 -24.04 -16.67
C GLN A 49 -12.00 -23.11 -15.47
N GLU A 50 -11.42 -23.59 -14.38
CA GLU A 50 -11.22 -22.81 -13.18
C GLU A 50 -10.18 -21.70 -13.39
N THR A 51 -9.13 -21.97 -14.18
CA THR A 51 -8.18 -20.96 -14.65
C THR A 51 -8.91 -19.80 -15.34
N SER A 52 -9.79 -20.11 -16.28
CA SER A 52 -10.59 -19.10 -17.00
C SER A 52 -11.55 -18.36 -16.07
N LEU A 53 -12.20 -19.08 -15.15
CA LEU A 53 -13.13 -18.51 -14.17
C LEU A 53 -12.43 -17.47 -13.28
N PHE A 54 -11.29 -17.80 -12.69
CA PHE A 54 -10.54 -16.86 -11.85
C PHE A 54 -9.97 -15.69 -12.64
N ALA A 55 -9.55 -15.92 -13.89
CA ALA A 55 -9.10 -14.84 -14.76
C ALA A 55 -10.24 -13.85 -15.04
N GLN A 56 -11.46 -14.34 -15.30
CA GLN A 56 -12.64 -13.49 -15.51
C GLN A 56 -13.05 -12.76 -14.23
N LEU A 57 -13.08 -13.46 -13.09
CA LEU A 57 -13.37 -12.85 -11.80
C LEU A 57 -12.38 -11.71 -11.49
N SER A 58 -11.08 -11.94 -11.70
CA SER A 58 -10.04 -10.93 -11.49
C SER A 58 -10.22 -9.71 -12.41
N LYS A 59 -10.64 -9.92 -13.66
CA LYS A 59 -10.94 -8.81 -14.58
C LYS A 59 -12.13 -7.99 -14.09
N LEU A 60 -13.20 -8.65 -13.66
CA LEU A 60 -14.41 -7.99 -13.15
C LEU A 60 -14.12 -7.22 -11.85
N THR A 61 -13.45 -7.83 -10.88
CA THR A 61 -13.13 -7.16 -9.62
C THR A 61 -12.23 -5.95 -9.85
N ASN A 62 -11.21 -6.07 -10.72
CA ASN A 62 -10.33 -4.96 -11.05
C ASN A 62 -11.06 -3.83 -11.80
N SER A 63 -11.96 -4.15 -12.73
CA SER A 63 -12.72 -3.12 -13.45
C SER A 63 -13.66 -2.37 -12.51
N HIS A 64 -14.42 -3.08 -11.66
CA HIS A 64 -15.32 -2.48 -10.68
C HIS A 64 -14.57 -1.68 -9.62
N TRP A 65 -13.45 -2.20 -9.10
CA TRP A 65 -12.64 -1.49 -8.10
C TRP A 65 -12.04 -0.20 -8.67
N ASN A 66 -11.50 -0.24 -9.88
CA ASN A 66 -10.91 0.93 -10.53
C ASN A 66 -11.94 2.02 -10.86
N GLN A 67 -13.19 1.65 -11.05
CA GLN A 67 -14.30 2.56 -11.34
C GLN A 67 -15.05 3.02 -10.07
N SER A 68 -14.73 2.45 -8.90
CA SER A 68 -15.44 2.73 -7.66
C SER A 68 -15.14 4.13 -7.11
N PRO A 69 -16.17 4.93 -6.75
CA PRO A 69 -16.00 6.19 -6.02
C PRO A 69 -15.23 6.01 -4.70
N ALA A 70 -15.38 4.85 -4.05
CA ALA A 70 -14.69 4.54 -2.80
C ALA A 70 -13.16 4.47 -2.96
N LYS A 71 -12.65 4.07 -4.13
CA LYS A 71 -11.21 4.09 -4.42
C LYS A 71 -10.68 5.51 -4.54
N LYS A 72 -11.42 6.41 -5.20
CA LYS A 72 -11.05 7.84 -5.28
C LYS A 72 -11.05 8.48 -3.89
N GLN A 73 -12.05 8.16 -3.07
CA GLN A 73 -12.16 8.65 -1.70
C GLN A 73 -11.01 8.12 -0.81
N SER A 74 -10.65 6.84 -0.92
CA SER A 74 -9.53 6.28 -0.14
C SER A 74 -8.18 6.86 -0.57
N GLN A 75 -7.95 7.05 -1.87
CA GLN A 75 -6.74 7.71 -2.38
C GLN A 75 -6.64 9.17 -1.93
N GLN A 76 -7.76 9.91 -1.96
CA GLN A 76 -7.81 11.27 -1.44
C GLN A 76 -7.53 11.32 0.06
N ALA A 77 -8.12 10.41 0.85
CA ALA A 77 -7.87 10.33 2.29
C ALA A 77 -6.39 10.04 2.61
N VAL A 78 -5.76 9.09 1.91
CA VAL A 78 -4.32 8.79 2.08
C VAL A 78 -3.45 10.00 1.69
N SER A 79 -3.77 10.68 0.59
CA SER A 79 -3.04 11.88 0.17
C SER A 79 -3.18 13.04 1.17
N ALA A 80 -4.37 13.25 1.75
CA ALA A 80 -4.59 14.24 2.79
C ALA A 80 -3.86 13.91 4.10
N LEU A 81 -3.68 12.63 4.41
CA LEU A 81 -2.84 12.23 5.55
C LEU A 81 -1.36 12.49 5.27
N SER A 82 -0.91 12.30 4.02
CA SER A 82 0.48 12.54 3.64
C SER A 82 0.92 14.01 3.77
N THR A 83 0.00 14.97 3.64
CA THR A 83 0.33 16.40 3.80
C THR A 83 0.67 16.78 5.25
N PHE A 84 0.29 15.96 6.24
CA PHE A 84 0.67 16.19 7.64
C PHE A 84 2.08 15.69 7.98
N TYR A 85 2.74 14.98 7.06
CA TYR A 85 4.11 14.52 7.25
C TYR A 85 5.07 15.46 6.51
N LEU A 86 5.75 16.32 7.27
CA LEU A 86 6.94 17.03 6.78
C LEU A 86 8.09 16.02 6.66
N SER A 87 8.63 15.89 5.45
CA SER A 87 9.88 15.17 5.24
C SER A 87 10.96 15.78 6.12
N THR A 88 11.65 14.95 6.91
CA THR A 88 12.71 15.36 7.84
C THR A 88 13.95 15.96 7.17
N ASN A 89 14.00 15.98 5.84
CA ASN A 89 15.08 16.55 5.03
C ASN A 89 14.66 17.81 4.24
N ALA A 90 13.57 18.49 4.64
CA ALA A 90 13.18 19.73 3.99
C ALA A 90 14.12 20.88 4.44
N GLU A 91 15.14 21.17 3.64
CA GLU A 91 15.96 22.37 3.81
C GLU A 91 15.13 23.61 3.41
N PHE A 92 14.75 24.43 4.38
CA PHE A 92 14.09 25.71 4.11
C PHE A 92 15.14 26.80 3.90
N THR A 93 15.34 27.22 2.66
CA THR A 93 16.07 28.45 2.35
C THR A 93 15.12 29.65 2.39
N LEU A 94 15.26 30.47 3.43
CA LEU A 94 14.65 31.80 3.52
C LEU A 94 15.33 32.72 2.48
N SER A 95 14.76 32.77 1.28
CA SER A 95 15.15 33.79 0.30
C SER A 95 14.44 35.10 0.64
N HIS A 96 15.24 36.16 0.78
CA HIS A 96 14.78 37.50 1.07
C HIS A 96 13.84 37.98 -0.06
N VAL A 97 12.53 37.96 0.19
CA VAL A 97 11.52 38.41 -0.78
C VAL A 97 11.63 39.93 -0.92
N SER A 98 12.24 40.42 -2.00
CA SER A 98 12.00 41.77 -2.47
C SER A 98 10.51 41.87 -2.80
N GLN A 99 9.81 42.84 -2.20
CA GLN A 99 8.38 43.08 -2.36
C GLN A 99 7.94 43.02 -3.83
N ALA A 100 7.47 41.85 -4.26
CA ALA A 100 6.64 41.72 -5.43
C ALA A 100 5.19 41.67 -4.92
N HIS A 101 4.39 42.62 -5.38
CA HIS A 101 2.97 42.71 -5.09
C HIS A 101 2.27 41.44 -5.56
N LEU A 102 1.95 40.53 -4.65
CA LEU A 102 1.19 39.32 -4.94
C LEU A 102 -0.30 39.62 -4.78
N GLN A 103 -0.99 39.88 -5.90
CA GLN A 103 -2.44 39.70 -5.98
C GLN A 103 -2.74 38.21 -6.06
N GLY A 104 -2.89 37.59 -4.91
CA GLY A 104 -3.35 36.21 -4.78
C GLY A 104 -4.02 36.04 -3.43
N SER A 105 -5.35 36.04 -3.40
CA SER A 105 -6.12 35.79 -2.19
C SER A 105 -6.02 34.30 -1.81
N SER A 106 -5.08 33.95 -0.94
CA SER A 106 -5.16 32.70 -0.20
C SER A 106 -6.21 32.87 0.92
N PHE A 107 -7.21 31.98 0.95
CA PHE A 107 -8.25 31.96 2.00
C PHE A 107 -7.81 31.30 3.30
N TYR A 108 -6.60 30.75 3.36
CA TYR A 108 -6.04 30.16 4.57
C TYR A 108 -4.85 30.99 5.04
N PHE A 109 -5.07 31.79 6.07
CA PHE A 109 -4.01 32.33 6.91
C PHE A 109 -3.71 31.31 8.01
N PHE A 110 -2.55 30.65 7.94
CA PHE A 110 -1.97 30.03 9.12
C PHE A 110 -1.52 31.17 10.05
N ILE A 111 -2.34 31.47 11.06
CA ILE A 111 -1.87 32.28 12.18
C ILE A 111 -1.15 31.32 13.12
N GLU A 112 0.15 31.15 12.92
CA GLU A 112 0.99 30.65 13.98
C GLU A 112 0.90 31.65 15.13
N LYS A 113 0.32 31.23 16.27
CA LYS A 113 0.39 32.00 17.51
C LYS A 113 1.86 32.02 17.96
N CYS A 114 2.61 32.98 17.47
CA CYS A 114 3.88 33.38 18.07
C CYS A 114 3.55 34.03 19.42
N TRP A 115 3.66 33.26 20.50
CA TRP A 115 3.74 33.81 21.85
C TRP A 115 5.10 34.51 21.98
N ALA A 116 5.22 35.70 21.41
CA ALA A 116 6.43 36.51 21.44
C ALA A 116 6.56 37.34 22.73
N SER A 117 5.51 37.41 23.55
CA SER A 117 5.55 38.09 24.84
C SER A 117 5.82 37.09 25.96
N SER A 118 6.93 37.28 26.67
CA SER A 118 7.14 36.67 27.98
C SER A 118 6.01 37.10 28.92
N PRO A 119 5.58 36.25 29.87
CA PRO A 119 4.56 36.64 30.85
C PRO A 119 5.03 37.86 31.66
N ASP A 120 4.15 38.85 31.83
CA ASP A 120 4.48 40.16 32.43
C ASP A 120 4.96 40.11 33.89
N SER A 121 4.81 38.97 34.57
CA SER A 121 5.30 38.81 35.93
C SER A 121 6.02 37.48 36.11
N PRO A 122 7.17 37.48 36.82
CA PRO A 122 7.82 36.23 37.20
C PRO A 122 6.90 35.42 38.12
N PRO A 123 7.01 34.09 38.13
CA PRO A 123 6.19 33.25 38.99
C PRO A 123 6.38 33.63 40.46
N PRO A 124 5.30 33.59 41.28
CA PRO A 124 5.36 34.01 42.67
C PRO A 124 6.39 33.17 43.44
N GLN A 125 7.27 33.84 44.19
CA GLN A 125 8.21 33.16 45.07
C GLN A 125 7.42 32.59 46.26
N GLY A 126 7.53 31.29 46.47
CA GLY A 126 6.93 30.63 47.63
C GLY A 126 7.51 31.22 48.91
N LEU A 127 6.65 31.52 49.88
CA LEU A 127 7.06 31.87 51.23
C LEU A 127 7.77 30.66 51.84
N ALA A 128 9.03 30.84 52.23
CA ALA A 128 9.80 29.88 53.02
C ALA A 128 9.33 29.88 54.48
#